data_AF-A0A498EQ53-F1
#
_entry.id   AF-A0A498EQ53-F1
#
_cell.length_a   1.000
_cell.length_b   1.000
_cell.length_c   1.000
_cell.angle_alpha   90.00
_cell.angle_beta   90.00
_cell.angle_gamma   90.00
#
_symmetry.space_group_name_H-M   'P 1'
#
loop_
_entity.id
_entity.type
_entity.pdbx_description
1 polymer ?
#
loop_
_entity_poly.entity_id
_entity_poly.type
_entity_poly.pdbx_seq_one_letter_code
_entity_poly.pdbx_strand_id
1 'polypeptide(L)'
;EHIFEYEPPSSGISFKKLFGQITDRLVEDDEVLVVALDDVNYLFYENEASDTLYSLLRAHEAHSGARIGVIIISSDLSLDVIDELDGRVQSVFRPEEVFFPRYDVDEIVDILRGRTKRGFHEDVIGAPELDKVAEFTADSGDLRVGIDLLRRAGLHA
;
A
#
# COMPACT_ATOMS: atom_id res chain seq x y z
N GLU A 1 -6.75 25.24 1.26
CA GLU A 1 -6.96 25.42 -0.18
C GLU A 1 -8.40 25.04 -0.52
N HIS A 2 -8.90 25.34 -1.71
CA HIS A 2 -10.21 24.84 -2.16
C HIS A 2 -10.06 23.38 -2.62
N ILE A 3 -10.75 22.45 -1.96
CA ILE A 3 -10.76 21.03 -2.31
C ILE A 3 -11.90 20.81 -3.31
N PHE A 4 -11.52 20.86 -4.61
CA PHE A 4 -12.34 20.70 -5.82
C PHE A 4 -13.42 21.76 -6.09
N GLU A 5 -13.51 22.19 -7.36
CA GLU A 5 -14.54 23.10 -7.89
C GLU A 5 -15.84 22.37 -8.27
N TYR A 6 -16.08 21.18 -7.72
CA TYR A 6 -17.24 20.35 -8.04
C TYR A 6 -18.38 20.58 -7.04
N GLU A 7 -19.51 21.10 -7.53
CA GLU A 7 -20.72 21.23 -6.73
C GLU A 7 -21.24 19.83 -6.33
N PRO A 8 -21.48 19.54 -5.03
CA PRO A 8 -21.92 18.22 -4.60
C PRO A 8 -23.26 17.83 -5.25
N PRO A 9 -23.41 16.59 -5.73
CA PRO A 9 -24.61 16.17 -6.45
C PRO A 9 -25.84 16.20 -5.53
N SER A 10 -26.98 16.60 -6.07
CA SER A 10 -28.27 16.69 -5.36
C SER A 10 -28.86 15.34 -4.93
N SER A 11 -28.22 14.24 -5.29
CA SER A 11 -28.49 12.87 -4.86
C SER A 11 -27.21 12.03 -4.98
N GLY A 12 -27.23 10.78 -4.48
CA GLY A 12 -26.10 9.87 -4.65
C GLY A 12 -25.81 9.57 -6.14
N ILE A 13 -24.57 9.79 -6.58
CA ILE A 13 -24.09 9.33 -7.88
C ILE A 13 -23.91 7.81 -7.83
N SER A 14 -24.40 7.09 -8.83
CA SER A 14 -24.16 5.65 -8.94
C SER A 14 -22.71 5.37 -9.35
N PHE A 15 -22.10 4.31 -8.80
CA PHE A 15 -20.71 3.92 -9.09
C PHE A 15 -20.42 3.91 -10.60
N LYS A 16 -21.30 3.32 -11.42
CA LYS A 16 -21.15 3.30 -12.89
C LYS A 16 -21.02 4.70 -13.51
N LYS A 17 -21.75 5.70 -13.02
CA LYS A 17 -21.64 7.08 -13.54
C LYS A 17 -20.32 7.72 -13.10
N LEU A 18 -19.94 7.60 -11.83
CA LEU A 18 -18.68 8.13 -11.32
C LEU A 18 -17.48 7.50 -12.02
N PHE A 19 -17.46 6.18 -12.14
CA PHE A 19 -16.41 5.42 -12.80
C PHE A 19 -16.29 5.79 -14.28
N GLY A 20 -17.42 5.88 -15.00
CA GLY A 20 -17.45 6.34 -16.39
C GLY A 20 -16.84 7.72 -16.57
N GLN A 21 -17.19 8.69 -15.71
CA GLN A 21 -16.60 10.04 -15.74
C GLN A 21 -15.08 10.04 -15.48
N ILE A 22 -14.57 9.12 -14.65
CA ILE A 22 -13.13 8.96 -14.43
C ILE A 22 -12.46 8.37 -15.68
N THR A 23 -13.02 7.30 -16.25
CA THR A 23 -12.44 6.63 -17.43
C THR A 23 -12.52 7.49 -18.70
N ASP A 24 -13.58 8.26 -18.87
CA ASP A 24 -13.69 9.24 -19.97
C ASP A 24 -12.59 10.31 -19.85
N ARG A 25 -12.35 10.84 -18.65
CA ARG A 25 -11.30 11.84 -18.40
C ARG A 25 -9.89 11.31 -18.69
N LEU A 26 -9.58 10.06 -18.26
CA LEU A 26 -8.31 9.40 -18.55
C LEU A 26 -8.06 9.23 -20.07
N VAL A 27 -9.12 9.08 -20.87
CA VAL A 27 -9.05 8.99 -22.34
C VAL A 27 -8.91 10.38 -22.98
N GLU A 28 -9.61 11.39 -22.46
CA GLU A 28 -9.50 12.78 -22.94
C GLU A 28 -8.09 13.38 -22.75
N ASP A 29 -7.44 13.09 -21.62
CA ASP A 29 -6.14 13.67 -21.26
C ASP A 29 -4.93 12.82 -21.68
N ASP A 30 -5.14 11.63 -22.27
CA ASP A 30 -4.10 10.62 -22.54
C ASP A 30 -3.31 10.24 -21.27
N GLU A 31 -4.00 10.01 -20.15
CA GLU A 31 -3.40 9.64 -18.85
C GLU A 31 -3.44 8.13 -18.54
N VAL A 32 -2.78 7.72 -17.45
CA VAL A 32 -2.78 6.36 -16.92
C VAL A 32 -3.07 6.43 -15.42
N LEU A 33 -4.14 5.76 -14.97
CA LEU A 33 -4.43 5.62 -13.55
C LEU A 33 -3.63 4.44 -12.98
N VAL A 34 -2.95 4.65 -11.85
CA VAL A 34 -2.38 3.57 -11.03
C VAL A 34 -3.10 3.56 -9.69
N VAL A 35 -3.72 2.43 -9.36
CA VAL A 35 -4.39 2.22 -8.07
C VAL A 35 -3.53 1.31 -7.21
N ALA A 36 -3.17 1.75 -6.00
CA ALA A 36 -2.59 0.89 -4.98
C ALA A 36 -3.68 0.46 -3.99
N LEU A 37 -3.84 -0.85 -3.80
CA LEU A 37 -4.71 -1.44 -2.79
C LEU A 37 -3.83 -1.97 -1.65
N ASP A 38 -3.89 -1.31 -0.50
CA ASP A 38 -3.12 -1.65 0.71
C ASP A 38 -3.93 -2.57 1.63
N ASP A 39 -3.24 -3.49 2.33
CA ASP A 39 -3.82 -4.63 3.07
C ASP A 39 -5.06 -5.26 2.38
N VAL A 40 -4.88 -5.74 1.13
CA VAL A 40 -5.96 -6.23 0.26
C VAL A 40 -6.82 -7.33 0.87
N ASN A 41 -6.28 -8.06 1.85
CA ASN A 41 -6.96 -9.11 2.61
C ASN A 41 -8.26 -8.64 3.28
N TYR A 42 -8.45 -7.34 3.51
CA TYR A 42 -9.70 -6.79 4.02
C TYR A 42 -10.82 -6.65 2.96
N LEU A 43 -10.54 -6.87 1.68
CA LEU A 43 -11.49 -6.71 0.57
C LEU A 43 -12.10 -8.04 0.07
N PHE A 44 -11.73 -9.21 0.58
CA PHE A 44 -12.18 -10.51 0.04
C PHE A 44 -13.60 -10.98 0.46
N TYR A 45 -14.48 -10.14 1.03
CA TYR A 45 -15.34 -10.57 2.14
C TYR A 45 -16.40 -11.68 1.92
N GLU A 46 -17.47 -11.68 1.11
CA GLU A 46 -18.22 -10.72 0.26
C GLU A 46 -17.62 -10.21 -1.08
N ASN A 47 -16.45 -10.71 -1.48
CA ASN A 47 -15.91 -10.64 -2.86
C ASN A 47 -15.66 -9.23 -3.44
N GLU A 48 -15.70 -8.14 -2.67
CA GLU A 48 -15.55 -6.79 -3.23
C GLU A 48 -14.14 -6.51 -3.82
N ALA A 49 -13.11 -7.27 -3.44
CA ALA A 49 -11.83 -7.35 -4.13
C ALA A 49 -12.00 -7.76 -5.59
N SER A 50 -12.80 -8.81 -5.85
CA SER A 50 -13.07 -9.29 -7.20
C SER A 50 -13.82 -8.25 -8.02
N ASP A 51 -14.93 -7.69 -7.52
CA ASP A 51 -15.69 -6.69 -8.29
C ASP A 51 -14.93 -5.36 -8.46
N THR A 52 -14.06 -4.98 -7.52
CA THR A 52 -13.16 -3.82 -7.64
C THR A 52 -12.09 -4.05 -8.72
N LEU A 53 -11.37 -5.17 -8.65
CA LEU A 53 -10.34 -5.51 -9.65
C LEU A 53 -10.95 -5.75 -11.04
N TYR A 54 -12.11 -6.38 -11.13
CA TYR A 54 -12.85 -6.55 -12.37
C TYR A 54 -13.15 -5.18 -13.01
N SER A 55 -13.69 -4.24 -12.23
CA SER A 55 -14.05 -2.89 -12.70
C SER A 55 -12.83 -2.11 -13.18
N LEU A 56 -11.72 -2.16 -12.43
CA LEU A 56 -10.47 -1.46 -12.78
C LEU A 56 -9.81 -2.06 -14.02
N LEU A 57 -9.55 -3.37 -14.03
CA LEU A 57 -8.76 -4.02 -15.08
C LEU A 57 -9.51 -4.08 -16.42
N ARG A 58 -10.85 -4.18 -16.40
CA ARG A 58 -11.70 -4.18 -17.61
C ARG A 58 -12.28 -2.81 -17.98
N ALA A 59 -11.81 -1.72 -17.37
CA ALA A 59 -12.20 -0.35 -17.76
C ALA A 59 -12.05 -0.12 -19.28
N HIS A 60 -10.98 -0.65 -19.87
CA HIS A 60 -10.67 -0.59 -21.30
C HIS A 60 -11.71 -1.29 -22.21
N GLU A 61 -12.52 -2.22 -21.68
CA GLU A 61 -13.59 -2.90 -22.43
C GLU A 61 -14.85 -2.04 -22.56
N ALA A 62 -15.07 -1.14 -21.58
CA ALA A 62 -16.21 -0.22 -21.55
C ALA A 62 -15.86 1.15 -22.14
N HIS A 63 -14.63 1.63 -21.92
CA HIS A 63 -14.12 2.93 -22.37
C HIS A 63 -12.81 2.70 -23.12
N SER A 64 -12.90 2.53 -24.44
CA SER A 64 -11.76 2.22 -25.32
C SER A 64 -10.63 3.25 -25.19
N GLY A 65 -9.46 2.80 -24.73
CA GLY A 65 -8.29 3.65 -24.49
C GLY A 65 -8.02 3.95 -23.02
N ALA A 66 -8.96 3.67 -22.10
CA ALA A 66 -8.74 3.84 -20.67
C ALA A 66 -7.65 2.88 -20.18
N ARG A 67 -6.60 3.41 -19.54
CA ARG A 67 -5.47 2.62 -19.02
C ARG A 67 -5.46 2.70 -17.50
N ILE A 68 -5.66 1.55 -16.86
CA ILE A 68 -5.62 1.41 -15.41
C ILE A 68 -4.67 0.27 -15.05
N GLY A 69 -3.64 0.57 -14.25
CA GLY A 69 -2.81 -0.42 -13.58
C GLY A 69 -3.22 -0.56 -12.11
N VAL A 70 -3.07 -1.76 -11.54
CA VAL A 70 -3.31 -2.01 -10.12
C VAL A 70 -2.06 -2.62 -9.47
N ILE A 71 -1.65 -2.02 -8.35
CA ILE A 71 -0.67 -2.56 -7.43
C ILE A 71 -1.45 -3.10 -6.23
N ILE A 72 -1.14 -4.33 -5.81
CA ILE A 72 -1.74 -4.96 -4.64
C ILE A 72 -0.66 -5.17 -3.59
N ILE A 73 -0.97 -4.85 -2.34
CA ILE A 73 -0.13 -5.12 -1.17
C ILE A 73 -0.90 -6.11 -0.28
N SER A 74 -0.24 -7.22 0.05
CA SER A 74 -0.70 -8.18 1.06
C SER A 74 0.35 -8.27 2.16
N SER A 75 -0.11 -8.25 3.42
CA SER A 75 0.71 -8.55 4.59
C SER A 75 0.71 -10.04 4.96
N ASP A 76 -0.18 -10.84 4.35
CA ASP A 76 -0.22 -12.30 4.50
C ASP A 76 0.50 -12.98 3.32
N LEU A 77 1.48 -13.83 3.65
CA LEU A 77 2.31 -14.59 2.71
C LEU A 77 1.76 -16.00 2.41
N SER A 78 0.59 -16.34 2.98
CA SER A 78 -0.13 -17.60 2.76
C SER A 78 -1.41 -17.43 1.95
N LEU A 79 -1.89 -16.19 1.78
CA LEU A 79 -2.93 -15.86 0.81
C LEU A 79 -2.33 -15.82 -0.60
N ASP A 80 -2.58 -16.86 -1.39
CA ASP A 80 -2.50 -16.73 -2.84
C ASP A 80 -3.66 -15.85 -3.30
N VAL A 81 -3.37 -14.56 -3.43
CA VAL A 81 -4.30 -13.50 -3.82
C VAL A 81 -5.00 -13.81 -5.15
N ILE A 82 -4.43 -14.65 -6.02
CA ILE A 82 -5.04 -15.02 -7.30
C ILE A 82 -6.10 -16.11 -7.08
N ASP A 83 -5.80 -17.12 -6.26
CA ASP A 83 -6.73 -18.25 -5.99
C ASP A 83 -8.01 -17.81 -5.24
N GLU A 84 -7.96 -16.76 -4.42
CA GLU A 84 -9.15 -16.21 -3.74
C GLU A 84 -10.03 -15.29 -4.62
N LEU A 85 -9.54 -14.86 -5.79
CA LEU A 85 -10.30 -14.03 -6.73
C LEU A 85 -11.17 -14.87 -7.66
N ASP A 86 -12.30 -14.32 -8.10
CA ASP A 86 -13.19 -15.07 -9.00
C ASP A 86 -12.56 -15.28 -10.40
N GLY A 87 -12.97 -16.35 -11.09
CA GLY A 87 -12.41 -16.75 -12.38
C GLY A 87 -12.52 -15.71 -13.51
N ARG A 88 -13.42 -14.72 -13.39
CA ARG A 88 -13.50 -13.56 -14.30
C ARG A 88 -12.31 -12.63 -14.08
N VAL A 89 -11.92 -12.43 -12.83
CA VAL A 89 -10.77 -11.60 -12.41
C VAL A 89 -9.46 -12.33 -12.68
N GLN A 90 -9.33 -13.60 -12.28
CA GLN A 90 -8.17 -14.45 -12.59
C GLN A 90 -7.84 -14.51 -14.10
N SER A 91 -8.83 -14.28 -14.97
CA SER A 91 -8.60 -14.21 -16.42
C SER A 91 -7.77 -13.00 -16.85
N VAL A 92 -7.93 -11.84 -16.19
CA VAL A 92 -7.33 -10.55 -16.55
C VAL A 92 -6.26 -10.06 -15.57
N PHE A 93 -6.35 -10.42 -14.29
CA PHE A 93 -5.35 -10.09 -13.29
C PHE A 93 -4.16 -11.04 -13.43
N ARG A 94 -3.05 -10.50 -13.93
CA ARG A 94 -1.77 -11.20 -14.14
C ARG A 94 -0.66 -10.35 -13.50
N PRO A 95 -0.57 -10.32 -12.16
CA PRO A 95 0.43 -9.51 -11.48
C PRO A 95 1.86 -10.01 -11.77
N GLU A 96 2.82 -9.10 -11.62
CA GLU A 96 4.20 -9.45 -11.38
C GLU A 96 4.43 -9.42 -9.86
N GLU A 97 4.77 -10.55 -9.26
CA GLU A 97 4.93 -10.67 -7.82
C GLU A 97 6.28 -10.13 -7.35
N VAL A 98 6.26 -9.20 -6.39
CA VAL A 98 7.45 -8.63 -5.76
C VAL A 98 7.45 -9.01 -4.28
N PHE A 99 8.24 -10.03 -3.93
CA PHE A 99 8.39 -10.48 -2.55
C PHE A 99 9.32 -9.53 -1.76
N PHE A 100 8.81 -8.99 -0.65
CA PHE A 100 9.60 -8.20 0.28
C PHE A 100 10.06 -9.10 1.45
N PRO A 101 11.35 -9.49 1.52
CA PRO A 101 11.87 -10.25 2.65
C PRO A 101 11.84 -9.42 3.95
N ARG A 102 11.95 -10.10 5.09
CA ARG A 102 12.29 -9.43 6.35
C ARG A 102 13.71 -8.86 6.25
N TYR A 103 13.89 -7.64 6.74
CA TYR A 103 15.21 -7.01 6.85
C TYR A 103 16.17 -7.87 7.66
N ASP A 104 17.44 -7.90 7.26
CA ASP A 104 18.52 -8.47 8.08
C ASP A 104 18.95 -7.50 9.22
N VAL A 105 19.87 -7.96 10.07
CA VAL A 105 20.31 -7.19 11.24
C VAL A 105 21.05 -5.91 10.84
N ASP A 106 21.86 -5.94 9.79
CA ASP A 106 22.63 -4.78 9.32
C ASP A 106 21.69 -3.74 8.68
N GLU A 107 20.71 -4.19 7.90
CA GLU A 107 19.63 -3.35 7.36
C GLU A 107 18.79 -2.69 8.48
N ILE A 108 18.41 -3.46 9.51
CA ILE A 108 17.70 -2.94 10.69
C ILE A 108 18.56 -1.88 11.39
N VAL A 109 19.85 -2.18 11.64
CA VAL A 109 20.78 -1.22 12.26
C VAL A 109 20.85 0.07 11.44
N ASP A 110 21.02 0.01 10.11
CA ASP A 110 21.16 1.23 9.29
C ASP A 110 19.84 2.02 9.16
N ILE A 111 18.68 1.35 9.10
CA ILE A 111 17.39 2.06 9.11
C ILE A 111 17.16 2.75 10.46
N LEU A 112 17.43 2.06 11.57
CA LEU A 112 17.32 2.63 12.92
C LEU A 112 18.34 3.77 13.13
N ARG A 113 19.58 3.62 12.67
CA ARG A 113 20.60 4.69 12.61
C ARG A 113 20.09 5.92 11.86
N GLY A 114 19.39 5.70 10.75
CA GLY A 114 18.70 6.73 9.97
C GLY A 114 17.52 7.39 10.68
N ARG A 115 16.85 6.71 11.62
CA ARG A 115 15.82 7.30 12.50
C ARG A 115 16.46 8.10 13.64
N THR A 116 17.48 7.54 14.30
CA THR A 116 18.22 8.20 15.40
C THR A 116 18.75 9.57 14.96
N LYS A 117 19.44 9.64 13.81
CA LYS A 117 19.96 10.89 13.21
C LYS A 117 18.90 11.95 12.86
N ARG A 118 17.61 11.62 12.91
CA ARG A 118 16.49 12.54 12.62
C ARG A 118 15.61 12.84 13.84
N GLY A 119 15.59 11.95 14.84
CA GLY A 119 14.71 12.03 16.01
C GLY A 119 15.42 12.38 17.33
N PHE A 120 16.75 12.35 17.36
CA PHE A 120 17.57 12.61 18.54
C PHE A 120 18.58 13.73 18.27
N HIS A 121 19.13 14.29 19.36
CA HIS A 121 20.34 15.11 19.28
C HIS A 121 21.55 14.25 18.90
N GLU A 122 22.60 14.89 18.37
CA GLU A 122 23.84 14.21 17.99
C GLU A 122 24.51 13.55 19.20
N ASP A 123 25.13 12.39 18.97
CA ASP A 123 25.89 11.57 19.94
C ASP A 123 25.18 11.09 21.22
N VAL A 124 23.85 11.27 21.37
CA VAL A 124 23.11 10.82 22.57
C VAL A 124 22.70 9.33 22.56
N ILE A 125 22.84 8.65 21.42
CA ILE A 125 22.64 7.20 21.25
C ILE A 125 23.92 6.65 20.61
N GLY A 126 24.64 5.80 21.32
CA GLY A 126 25.84 5.14 20.82
C GLY A 126 25.53 3.92 19.96
N ALA A 127 26.58 3.28 19.44
CA ALA A 127 26.45 2.00 18.74
C ALA A 127 25.89 0.88 19.66
N PRO A 128 26.40 0.66 20.89
CA PRO A 128 25.91 -0.43 21.74
C PRO A 128 24.41 -0.33 22.09
N GLU A 129 23.89 0.89 22.22
CA GLU A 129 22.46 1.13 22.46
C GLU A 129 21.62 0.87 21.20
N LEU A 130 22.12 1.29 20.03
CA LEU A 130 21.48 1.08 18.74
C LEU A 130 21.46 -0.40 18.34
N ASP A 131 22.60 -1.08 18.43
CA ASP A 131 22.79 -2.48 18.06
C ASP A 131 21.88 -3.37 18.93
N LYS A 132 21.77 -3.08 20.23
CA LYS A 132 20.84 -3.76 21.15
C LYS A 132 19.36 -3.54 20.81
N VAL A 133 18.98 -2.38 20.29
CA VAL A 133 17.61 -2.18 19.78
C VAL A 133 17.40 -2.96 18.49
N ALA A 134 18.41 -3.05 17.63
CA ALA A 134 18.35 -3.87 16.41
C ALA A 134 18.20 -5.37 16.72
N GLU A 135 18.92 -5.92 17.71
CA GLU A 135 18.75 -7.29 18.21
C GLU A 135 17.28 -7.59 18.57
N PHE A 136 16.67 -6.79 19.45
CA PHE A 136 15.26 -6.94 19.82
C PHE A 136 14.29 -6.72 18.66
N THR A 137 14.70 -5.99 17.63
CA THR A 137 13.89 -5.75 16.43
C THR A 137 13.93 -6.94 15.49
N ALA A 138 15.10 -7.57 15.31
CA ALA A 138 15.27 -8.80 14.55
C ALA A 138 14.51 -9.97 15.20
N ASP A 139 14.60 -10.12 16.53
CA ASP A 139 13.83 -11.10 17.31
C ASP A 139 12.31 -10.94 17.14
N SER A 140 11.81 -9.70 17.02
CA SER A 140 10.39 -9.42 16.80
C SER A 140 9.94 -9.65 15.34
N GLY A 141 10.85 -9.52 14.38
CA GLY A 141 10.54 -9.49 12.95
C GLY A 141 9.78 -8.25 12.47
N ASP A 142 9.58 -7.22 13.31
CA ASP A 142 8.85 -6.00 12.96
C ASP A 142 9.67 -4.73 13.30
N LEU A 143 10.14 -4.05 12.25
CA LEU A 143 10.91 -2.81 12.34
C LEU A 143 10.20 -1.69 13.15
N ARG A 144 8.86 -1.70 13.22
CA ARG A 144 8.08 -0.74 14.03
C ARG A 144 8.40 -0.87 15.53
N VAL A 145 8.74 -2.08 16.00
CA VAL A 145 9.16 -2.33 17.39
C VAL A 145 10.45 -1.56 17.70
N GLY A 146 11.46 -1.62 16.84
CA GLY A 146 12.71 -0.88 17.02
C GLY A 146 12.52 0.63 17.03
N ILE A 147 11.65 1.14 16.16
CA ILE A 147 11.32 2.57 16.10
C ILE A 147 10.58 3.03 17.38
N ASP A 148 9.67 2.21 17.91
CA ASP A 148 8.97 2.53 19.16
C ASP A 148 9.84 2.32 20.41
N LEU A 149 10.79 1.37 20.39
CA LEU A 149 11.81 1.20 21.44
C LEU A 149 12.71 2.45 21.55
N LEU A 150 13.23 2.94 20.41
CA LEU A 150 13.96 4.22 20.37
C LEU A 150 13.08 5.36 20.92
N ARG A 151 11.86 5.51 20.38
CA ARG A 151 10.92 6.56 20.82
C ARG A 151 10.65 6.51 22.32
N ARG A 152 10.47 5.34 22.92
CA ARG A 152 10.27 5.19 24.38
C ARG A 152 11.53 5.53 25.17
N ALA A 153 12.70 5.12 24.70
CA ALA A 153 13.97 5.48 25.34
C ALA A 153 14.15 7.02 25.38
N GLY A 154 13.91 7.71 24.27
CA GLY A 154 13.98 9.18 24.21
C GLY A 154 12.90 9.92 25.02
N LEU A 155 11.77 9.29 25.33
CA LEU A 155 10.71 9.84 26.18
C LEU A 155 10.90 9.56 27.69
N HIS A 156 11.92 8.77 28.06
CA HIS A 156 12.18 8.32 29.43
C HIS A 156 13.65 8.48 29.86
N ALA A 157 14.40 9.33 29.15
CA ALA A 157 15.78 9.74 29.46
C ALA A 157 15.82 10.97 30.41
#